data_AF-A0A1H7AS67-F1
#
_entry.id   AF-A0A1H7AS67-F1
#
_cell.length_a   1.000
_cell.length_b   1.000
_cell.length_c   1.000
_cell.angle_alpha   90.00
_cell.angle_beta   90.00
_cell.angle_gamma   90.00
#
_symmetry.space_group_name_H-M   'P 1'
#
loop_
_entity.id
_entity.type
_entity.pdbx_description
1 polymer ?
#
loop_
_entity_poly.entity_id
_entity_poly.type
_entity_poly.pdbx_seq_one_letter_code
_entity_poly.pdbx_strand_id
1 'polypeptide(L)'
;MNGKTVMVCIEAAHAALKEHTDEIAVLDQQIGDGDHIFNLLRGADALFAMRADIEAEAFAPALELAASKLLSTVGGSSGPLFFSLLHGMAKASENAGPMSVEDAARIFAAGVDAVTQRGKAGIGSKTMMDVLIPVASRFAELADDDAAPETVLDALPQVAETGMLATRDMLATKGRASFLGERSRGHIDPGARSSQLMIEAVCARLAQDRE
;
A
#
# COMPACT_ATOMS: atom_id res chain seq x y z
N MET A 1 5.10 -9.87 15.14
CA MET A 1 5.87 -9.16 14.08
C MET A 1 6.83 -8.18 14.75
N ASN A 2 7.90 -7.76 14.07
CA ASN A 2 8.89 -6.77 14.56
C ASN A 2 9.45 -5.94 13.39
N GLY A 3 10.45 -5.09 13.64
CA GLY A 3 11.08 -4.27 12.61
C GLY A 3 11.66 -5.05 11.43
N LYS A 4 12.15 -6.28 11.65
CA LYS A 4 12.59 -7.17 10.55
C LYS A 4 11.43 -7.57 9.65
N THR A 5 10.27 -7.89 10.23
CA THR A 5 9.05 -8.15 9.46
C THR A 5 8.68 -6.93 8.59
N VAL A 6 8.77 -5.72 9.15
CA VAL A 6 8.50 -4.48 8.39
C VAL A 6 9.47 -4.36 7.20
N MET A 7 10.77 -4.57 7.41
CA MET A 7 11.77 -4.47 6.35
C MET A 7 11.61 -5.51 5.25
N VAL A 8 11.34 -6.78 5.57
CA VAL A 8 11.14 -7.80 4.54
C VAL A 8 9.89 -7.53 3.69
N CYS A 9 8.83 -6.95 4.29
CA CYS A 9 7.66 -6.49 3.54
C CYS A 9 8.00 -5.31 2.60
N ILE A 10 8.78 -4.34 3.08
CA ILE A 10 9.25 -3.20 2.27
C ILE A 10 10.11 -3.69 1.09
N GLU A 11 10.99 -4.66 1.32
CA GLU A 11 11.81 -5.27 0.26
C GLU A 11 10.98 -5.96 -0.81
N ALA A 12 10.00 -6.76 -0.40
CA ALA A 12 9.11 -7.47 -1.31
C ALA A 12 8.33 -6.47 -2.18
N ALA A 13 7.72 -5.46 -1.55
CA ALA A 13 7.03 -4.37 -2.23
C ALA A 13 7.96 -3.64 -3.23
N HIS A 14 9.16 -3.27 -2.80
CA HIS A 14 10.14 -2.61 -3.68
C HIS A 14 10.56 -3.48 -4.86
N ALA A 15 10.81 -4.78 -4.64
CA ALA A 15 11.22 -5.69 -5.71
C ALA A 15 10.14 -5.77 -6.80
N ALA A 16 8.86 -5.93 -6.40
CA ALA A 16 7.75 -5.97 -7.35
C ALA A 16 7.58 -4.65 -8.12
N LEU A 17 7.68 -3.51 -7.43
CA LEU A 17 7.62 -2.18 -8.06
C LEU A 17 8.78 -1.97 -9.06
N LYS A 18 9.98 -2.41 -8.70
CA LYS A 18 11.17 -2.29 -9.54
C LYS A 18 11.04 -3.12 -10.82
N GLU A 19 10.50 -4.34 -10.73
CA GLU A 19 10.24 -5.19 -11.89
C GLU A 19 9.24 -4.55 -12.87
N HIS A 20 8.26 -3.80 -12.36
CA HIS A 20 7.17 -3.21 -13.15
C HIS A 20 7.39 -1.71 -13.43
N THR A 21 8.63 -1.22 -13.33
CA THR A 21 8.89 0.23 -13.37
C THR A 21 8.43 0.89 -14.67
N ASP A 22 8.80 0.31 -15.81
CA ASP A 22 8.47 0.88 -17.12
C ASP A 22 6.96 0.88 -17.38
N GLU A 23 6.26 -0.18 -16.97
CA GLU A 23 4.80 -0.28 -17.09
C GLU A 23 4.10 0.84 -16.31
N ILE A 24 4.46 1.01 -15.03
CA ILE A 24 3.80 1.99 -14.16
C ILE A 24 4.13 3.42 -14.61
N ALA A 25 5.36 3.68 -15.08
CA ALA A 25 5.73 4.97 -15.64
C ALA A 25 4.87 5.31 -16.87
N VAL A 26 4.62 4.35 -17.76
CA VAL A 26 3.74 4.55 -18.92
C VAL A 26 2.29 4.81 -18.50
N LEU A 27 1.76 4.08 -17.52
CA LEU A 27 0.41 4.33 -16.99
C LEU A 27 0.28 5.75 -16.44
N ASP A 28 1.25 6.21 -15.65
CA ASP A 28 1.24 7.55 -15.09
C ASP A 28 1.49 8.64 -16.15
N GLN A 29 2.22 8.37 -17.24
CA GLN A 29 2.34 9.31 -18.36
C GLN A 29 1.03 9.48 -19.14
N GLN A 30 0.18 8.45 -19.18
CA GLN A 30 -1.11 8.52 -19.88
C GLN A 30 -2.10 9.45 -19.18
N ILE A 31 -2.06 9.49 -17.84
CA ILE A 31 -3.04 10.23 -17.02
C ILE A 31 -2.44 11.14 -15.94
N GLY A 32 -1.15 11.41 -15.98
CA GLY A 32 -0.40 12.13 -14.95
C GLY A 32 0.89 12.75 -15.51
N ASP A 33 1.93 12.83 -14.69
CA ASP A 33 3.24 13.40 -15.05
C ASP A 33 4.36 12.37 -15.19
N GLY A 34 4.06 11.08 -14.97
CA GLY A 34 5.00 9.98 -15.20
C GLY A 34 6.06 9.81 -14.11
N ASP A 35 5.85 10.39 -12.93
CA ASP A 35 6.82 10.43 -11.84
C ASP A 35 6.47 9.48 -10.67
N HIS A 36 5.26 8.89 -10.67
CA HIS A 36 4.73 8.12 -9.55
C HIS A 36 5.67 7.00 -9.11
N ILE A 37 6.10 6.14 -10.04
CA ILE A 37 6.96 5.00 -9.71
C ILE A 37 8.34 5.43 -9.20
N PHE A 38 8.91 6.48 -9.79
CA PHE A 38 10.21 7.01 -9.36
C PHE A 38 10.13 7.66 -7.97
N ASN A 39 8.99 8.27 -7.63
CA ASN A 39 8.72 8.73 -6.27
C ASN A 39 8.69 7.55 -5.27
N LEU A 40 8.05 6.43 -5.62
CA LEU A 40 7.99 5.23 -4.76
C LEU A 40 9.36 4.58 -4.57
N LEU A 41 10.10 4.36 -5.67
CA LEU A 41 11.43 3.74 -5.61
C LEU A 41 12.40 4.58 -4.78
N ARG A 42 12.39 5.91 -4.95
CA ARG A 42 13.19 6.82 -4.10
C ARG A 42 12.82 6.71 -2.63
N GLY A 43 11.53 6.55 -2.32
CA GLY A 43 11.06 6.32 -0.96
C GLY A 43 11.61 5.02 -0.38
N ALA A 44 11.53 3.92 -1.13
CA ALA A 44 12.06 2.63 -0.73
C ALA A 44 13.59 2.65 -0.53
N ASP A 45 14.34 3.27 -1.45
CA ASP A 45 15.80 3.45 -1.29
C ASP A 45 16.14 4.22 0.00
N ALA A 46 15.33 5.22 0.34
CA ALA A 46 15.49 5.99 1.57
C ALA A 46 15.20 5.17 2.83
N LEU A 47 14.28 4.19 2.76
CA LEU A 47 14.01 3.23 3.82
C LEU A 47 15.14 2.20 3.95
N PHE A 48 15.71 1.73 2.84
CA PHE A 48 16.86 0.82 2.87
C PHE A 48 18.08 1.45 3.52
N ALA A 49 18.30 2.75 3.33
CA ALA A 49 19.35 3.49 4.04
C ALA A 49 19.15 3.50 5.58
N MET A 50 17.93 3.27 6.06
CA MET A 50 17.57 3.19 7.48
C MET A 50 17.32 1.76 7.97
N ARG A 51 17.71 0.75 7.18
CA ARG A 51 17.47 -0.67 7.49
C ARG A 51 17.84 -1.04 8.93
N ALA A 52 19.06 -0.73 9.35
CA ALA A 52 19.57 -1.14 10.66
C ALA A 52 18.73 -0.54 11.79
N ASP A 53 18.29 0.71 11.64
CA ASP A 53 17.45 1.40 12.62
C ASP A 53 16.05 0.80 12.64
N ILE A 54 15.44 0.55 11.47
CA ILE A 54 14.10 -0.05 11.39
C ILE A 54 14.10 -1.48 11.96
N GLU A 55 15.10 -2.31 11.63
CA GLU A 55 15.19 -3.70 12.10
C GLU A 55 15.44 -3.83 13.60
N ALA A 56 16.04 -2.81 14.23
CA ALA A 56 16.31 -2.77 15.67
C ALA A 56 15.04 -2.52 16.51
N GLU A 57 13.97 -2.01 15.88
CA GLU A 57 12.76 -1.59 16.57
C GLU A 57 11.71 -2.71 16.71
N ALA A 58 10.81 -2.50 17.68
CA ALA A 58 9.55 -3.23 17.72
C ALA A 58 8.65 -2.84 16.53
N PHE A 59 7.58 -3.60 16.28
CA PHE A 59 6.74 -3.42 15.09
C PHE A 59 6.16 -2.01 14.93
N ALA A 60 5.51 -1.47 15.97
CA ALA A 60 4.89 -0.14 15.90
C ALA A 60 5.92 0.99 15.71
N PRO A 61 7.03 1.07 16.49
CA PRO A 61 8.07 2.07 16.25
C PRO A 61 8.76 1.92 14.88
N ALA A 62 8.95 0.70 14.38
CA ALA A 62 9.51 0.47 13.04
C ALA A 62 8.61 1.05 11.93
N LEU A 63 7.30 0.85 12.02
CA LEU A 63 6.33 1.46 11.10
C LEU A 63 6.35 2.99 11.17
N GLU A 64 6.40 3.57 12.38
CA GLU A 64 6.46 5.02 12.58
C GLU A 64 7.75 5.64 12.01
N LEU A 65 8.88 4.96 12.21
CA LEU A 65 10.16 5.37 11.68
C LEU A 65 10.15 5.38 10.15
N ALA A 66 9.62 4.31 9.54
CA ALA A 66 9.43 4.22 8.10
C ALA A 66 8.47 5.30 7.58
N ALA A 67 7.33 5.53 8.24
CA ALA A 67 6.36 6.56 7.88
C ALA A 67 7.03 7.94 7.82
N SER A 68 7.73 8.33 8.89
CA SER A 68 8.42 9.61 9.02
C SER A 68 9.47 9.82 7.92
N LYS A 69 10.18 8.74 7.56
CA LYS A 69 11.17 8.78 6.47
C LYS A 69 10.52 9.03 5.10
N LEU A 70 9.41 8.37 4.81
CA LEU A 70 8.68 8.58 3.56
C LEU A 70 8.16 10.01 3.43
N LEU A 71 7.59 10.58 4.51
CA LEU A 71 7.07 11.96 4.52
C LEU A 71 8.13 13.00 4.13
N SER A 72 9.38 12.79 4.56
CA SER A 72 10.48 13.72 4.31
C SER A 72 11.22 13.51 2.98
N THR A 73 11.00 12.38 2.29
CA THR A 73 11.80 11.99 1.11
C THR A 73 10.98 11.88 -0.18
N VAL A 74 9.74 11.39 -0.08
CA VAL A 74 8.89 11.14 -1.25
C VAL A 74 8.15 12.42 -1.62
N GLY A 75 8.35 12.85 -2.87
CA GLY A 75 7.64 14.00 -3.43
C GLY A 75 6.24 13.63 -3.92
N GLY A 76 5.50 14.63 -4.40
CA GLY A 76 4.16 14.42 -4.95
C GLY A 76 3.12 14.01 -3.90
N SER A 77 1.99 13.46 -4.37
CA SER A 77 0.91 13.02 -3.48
C SER A 77 1.21 11.71 -2.76
N SER A 78 2.08 10.86 -3.31
CA SER A 78 2.37 9.53 -2.76
C SER A 78 3.04 9.60 -1.39
N GLY A 79 3.98 10.52 -1.16
CA GLY A 79 4.69 10.65 0.12
C GLY A 79 3.77 10.84 1.32
N PRO A 80 2.92 11.88 1.35
CA PRO A 80 1.94 12.06 2.41
C PRO A 80 0.94 10.92 2.58
N LEU A 81 0.58 10.21 1.50
CA LEU A 81 -0.37 9.10 1.56
C LEU A 81 0.27 7.85 2.17
N PHE A 82 1.49 7.46 1.76
CA PHE A 82 2.19 6.34 2.37
C PHE A 82 2.64 6.63 3.80
N PHE A 83 2.99 7.88 4.11
CA PHE A 83 3.12 8.32 5.50
C PHE A 83 1.85 8.02 6.28
N SER A 84 0.69 8.47 5.79
CA SER A 84 -0.58 8.26 6.49
C SER A 84 -0.91 6.78 6.66
N LEU A 85 -0.66 5.93 5.65
CA LEU A 85 -0.84 4.49 5.73
C LEU A 85 -0.02 3.88 6.88
N LEU A 86 1.31 4.08 6.85
CA LEU A 86 2.21 3.49 7.84
C LEU A 86 2.03 4.08 9.23
N HIS A 87 1.75 5.38 9.33
CA HIS A 87 1.46 6.05 10.60
C HIS A 87 0.16 5.53 11.24
N GLY A 88 -0.91 5.35 10.45
CA GLY A 88 -2.15 4.77 10.94
C GLY A 88 -1.95 3.34 11.44
N MET A 89 -1.18 2.53 10.71
CA MET A 89 -0.81 1.18 11.13
C MET A 89 0.05 1.19 12.40
N ALA A 90 1.01 2.11 12.51
CA ALA A 90 1.86 2.25 13.70
C ALA A 90 1.00 2.56 14.94
N LYS A 91 0.08 3.53 14.83
CA LYS A 91 -0.83 3.90 15.92
C LYS A 91 -1.72 2.75 16.37
N ALA A 92 -2.29 2.00 15.42
CA ALA A 92 -3.14 0.86 15.73
C ALA A 92 -2.38 -0.36 16.30
N SER A 93 -1.05 -0.38 16.19
CA SER A 93 -0.20 -1.45 16.72
C SER A 93 0.51 -1.08 18.03
N GLU A 94 0.29 0.12 18.57
CA GLU A 94 0.74 0.51 19.91
C GLU A 94 0.11 -0.44 20.94
N ASN A 95 0.93 -1.32 21.53
CA ASN A 95 0.55 -2.39 22.47
C ASN A 95 -0.03 -3.68 21.86
N ALA A 96 0.13 -3.91 20.55
CA ALA A 96 -0.17 -5.23 19.98
C ALA A 96 0.76 -6.28 20.59
N GLY A 97 0.19 -7.38 21.09
CA GLY A 97 0.92 -8.55 21.55
C GLY A 97 1.43 -9.40 20.36
N PRO A 98 1.48 -10.73 20.50
CA PRO A 98 1.63 -11.61 19.33
C PRO A 98 0.57 -11.26 18.28
N MET A 99 1.00 -11.04 17.03
CA MET A 99 0.11 -10.58 15.96
C MET A 99 -0.84 -11.70 15.53
N SER A 100 -2.13 -11.53 15.80
CA SER A 100 -3.20 -12.36 15.24
C SER A 100 -3.65 -11.87 13.85
N VAL A 101 -4.50 -12.64 13.17
CA VAL A 101 -5.14 -12.22 11.91
C VAL A 101 -6.05 -11.02 12.15
N GLU A 102 -6.82 -11.03 13.23
CA GLU A 102 -7.69 -9.92 13.66
C GLU A 102 -6.88 -8.64 13.92
N ASP A 103 -5.75 -8.75 14.62
CA ASP A 103 -4.86 -7.61 14.84
C ASP A 103 -4.32 -7.05 13.53
N ALA A 104 -3.87 -7.91 12.63
CA ALA A 104 -3.33 -7.50 11.34
C ALA A 104 -4.40 -6.82 10.46
N ALA A 105 -5.62 -7.34 10.43
CA ALA A 105 -6.75 -6.75 9.71
C ALA A 105 -7.09 -5.36 10.26
N ARG A 106 -7.21 -5.23 11.59
CA ARG A 106 -7.46 -3.96 12.28
C ARG A 106 -6.37 -2.92 12.00
N ILE A 107 -5.11 -3.33 12.07
CA ILE A 107 -3.95 -2.46 11.82
C ILE A 107 -3.96 -1.95 10.38
N PHE A 108 -4.17 -2.84 9.41
CA PHE A 108 -4.25 -2.46 8.00
C PHE A 108 -5.41 -1.51 7.74
N ALA A 109 -6.60 -1.81 8.27
CA ALA A 109 -7.78 -0.95 8.15
C ALA A 109 -7.53 0.46 8.71
N ALA A 110 -6.89 0.58 9.89
CA ALA A 110 -6.53 1.87 10.46
C ALA A 110 -5.58 2.69 9.58
N GLY A 111 -4.65 2.01 8.91
CA GLY A 111 -3.80 2.62 7.88
C GLY A 111 -4.60 3.16 6.70
N VAL A 112 -5.50 2.34 6.14
CA VAL A 112 -6.35 2.72 5.01
C VAL A 112 -7.28 3.88 5.37
N ASP A 113 -7.83 3.90 6.58
CA ASP A 113 -8.62 5.02 7.09
C ASP A 113 -7.80 6.32 7.18
N ALA A 114 -6.55 6.25 7.62
CA ALA A 114 -5.67 7.40 7.66
C ALA A 114 -5.37 7.95 6.24
N VAL A 115 -5.19 7.07 5.24
CA VAL A 115 -5.07 7.49 3.83
C VAL A 115 -6.36 8.15 3.33
N THR A 116 -7.51 7.56 3.64
CA THR A 116 -8.83 8.11 3.29
C THR A 116 -9.01 9.53 3.83
N GLN A 117 -8.67 9.76 5.10
CA GLN A 117 -8.75 11.08 5.73
C GLN A 117 -7.77 12.08 5.10
N ARG A 118 -6.56 11.65 4.76
CA ARG A 118 -5.54 12.49 4.11
C ARG A 118 -5.92 12.88 2.68
N GLY A 119 -6.29 11.89 1.87
CA GLY A 119 -6.58 12.06 0.44
C GLY A 119 -7.99 12.56 0.14
N LYS A 120 -8.92 12.45 1.10
CA LYS A 120 -10.36 12.73 0.92
C LYS A 120 -10.90 12.01 -0.32
N ALA A 121 -10.50 10.76 -0.49
CA ALA A 121 -10.82 9.89 -1.62
C ALA A 121 -11.42 8.59 -1.09
N GLY A 122 -12.36 8.02 -1.84
CA GLY A 122 -12.99 6.73 -1.55
C GLY A 122 -13.10 5.86 -2.80
N ILE A 123 -13.86 4.77 -2.71
CA ILE A 123 -14.16 3.92 -3.86
C ILE A 123 -14.82 4.75 -4.98
N GLY A 124 -14.41 4.50 -6.22
CA GLY A 124 -14.81 5.21 -7.42
C GLY A 124 -14.00 6.48 -7.70
N SER A 125 -12.98 6.80 -6.89
CA SER A 125 -12.18 8.02 -7.08
C SER A 125 -11.12 7.89 -8.18
N LYS A 126 -10.87 6.66 -8.65
CA LYS A 126 -9.78 6.26 -9.55
C LYS A 126 -8.42 6.56 -8.91
N THR A 127 -8.17 5.92 -7.78
CA THR A 127 -6.93 6.07 -6.98
C THR A 127 -6.54 4.74 -6.35
N MET A 128 -5.43 4.70 -5.61
CA MET A 128 -5.10 3.57 -4.72
C MET A 128 -6.21 3.16 -3.76
N MET A 129 -7.16 4.05 -3.43
CA MET A 129 -8.27 3.72 -2.54
C MET A 129 -9.23 2.69 -3.14
N ASP A 130 -9.28 2.57 -4.46
CA ASP A 130 -10.04 1.53 -5.18
C ASP A 130 -9.45 0.13 -5.00
N VAL A 131 -8.23 0.03 -4.46
CA VAL A 131 -7.56 -1.21 -4.07
C VAL A 131 -7.55 -1.35 -2.55
N LEU A 132 -7.11 -0.32 -1.84
CA LEU A 132 -6.89 -0.38 -0.39
C LEU A 132 -8.19 -0.60 0.40
N ILE A 133 -9.29 0.08 0.03
CA ILE A 133 -10.56 -0.06 0.75
C ILE A 133 -11.14 -1.47 0.57
N PRO A 134 -11.30 -2.02 -0.67
CA PRO A 134 -11.78 -3.39 -0.83
C PRO A 134 -10.90 -4.43 -0.14
N VAL A 135 -9.57 -4.27 -0.18
CA VAL A 135 -8.65 -5.20 0.51
C VAL A 135 -8.83 -5.12 2.03
N ALA A 136 -8.96 -3.91 2.60
CA ALA A 136 -9.20 -3.77 4.04
C ALA A 136 -10.55 -4.37 4.45
N SER A 137 -11.61 -4.17 3.65
CA SER A 137 -12.91 -4.79 3.90
C SER A 137 -12.83 -6.32 3.85
N ARG A 138 -12.18 -6.88 2.82
CA ARG A 138 -12.03 -8.33 2.71
C ARG A 138 -11.20 -8.93 3.83
N PHE A 139 -10.16 -8.22 4.26
CA PHE A 139 -9.31 -8.66 5.36
C PHE A 139 -10.10 -8.69 6.67
N ALA A 140 -10.93 -7.68 6.94
CA ALA A 140 -11.81 -7.66 8.11
C ALA A 140 -12.82 -8.82 8.08
N GLU A 141 -13.49 -9.05 6.94
CA GLU A 141 -14.42 -10.19 6.79
C GLU A 141 -13.75 -11.54 7.10
N LEU A 142 -12.56 -11.77 6.56
CA LEU A 142 -11.82 -13.00 6.80
C LEU A 142 -11.37 -13.15 8.26
N ALA A 143 -11.04 -12.04 8.91
CA ALA A 143 -10.71 -12.05 10.34
C ALA A 143 -11.94 -12.38 11.19
N ASP A 144 -13.10 -11.80 10.88
CA ASP A 144 -14.38 -12.08 11.57
C ASP A 144 -14.82 -13.54 11.40
N ASP A 145 -14.45 -14.17 10.26
CA ASP A 145 -14.69 -15.59 9.97
C ASP A 145 -13.62 -16.53 10.57
N ASP A 146 -12.71 -16.04 11.42
CA ASP A 146 -11.58 -16.79 11.99
C ASP A 146 -10.73 -17.51 10.91
N ALA A 147 -10.59 -16.90 9.72
CA ALA A 147 -9.89 -17.51 8.61
C ALA A 147 -8.43 -17.78 8.95
N ALA A 148 -7.93 -18.93 8.47
CA ALA A 148 -6.52 -19.26 8.57
C ALA A 148 -5.67 -18.20 7.83
N PRO A 149 -4.46 -17.88 8.32
CA PRO A 149 -3.56 -16.92 7.68
C PRO A 149 -3.29 -17.22 6.21
N GLU A 150 -3.20 -18.49 5.82
CA GLU A 150 -2.98 -18.93 4.44
C GLU A 150 -4.15 -18.50 3.54
N THR A 151 -5.38 -18.69 4.00
CA THR A 151 -6.59 -18.23 3.29
C THR A 151 -6.59 -16.72 3.09
N VAL A 152 -6.11 -15.96 4.08
CA VAL A 152 -5.98 -14.50 3.97
C VAL A 152 -4.94 -14.12 2.92
N LEU A 153 -3.74 -14.68 3.04
CA LEU A 153 -2.62 -14.37 2.15
C LEU A 153 -2.91 -14.78 0.70
N ASP A 154 -3.72 -15.82 0.49
CA ASP A 154 -4.24 -16.19 -0.82
C ASP A 154 -5.30 -15.20 -1.30
N ALA A 155 -6.26 -14.79 -0.47
CA ALA A 155 -7.45 -14.02 -0.89
C ALA A 155 -7.23 -12.52 -1.18
N LEU A 156 -6.36 -11.85 -0.41
CA LEU A 156 -6.16 -10.40 -0.54
C LEU A 156 -5.59 -9.97 -1.90
N PRO A 157 -4.60 -10.69 -2.49
CA PRO A 157 -4.14 -10.47 -3.86
C PRO A 157 -5.24 -10.35 -4.91
N GLN A 158 -6.23 -11.26 -4.95
CA GLN A 158 -7.25 -11.20 -6.02
C GLN A 158 -8.20 -10.02 -5.85
N VAL A 159 -8.46 -9.60 -4.61
CA VAL A 159 -9.23 -8.37 -4.35
C VAL A 159 -8.45 -7.15 -4.81
N ALA A 160 -7.14 -7.13 -4.58
CA ALA A 160 -6.28 -6.05 -5.03
C ALA A 160 -6.23 -5.95 -6.56
N GLU A 161 -6.10 -7.08 -7.26
CA GLU A 161 -6.16 -7.17 -8.73
C GLU A 161 -7.51 -6.66 -9.26
N THR A 162 -8.61 -7.12 -8.69
CA THR A 162 -9.96 -6.71 -9.10
C THR A 162 -10.16 -5.20 -8.95
N GLY A 163 -9.76 -4.64 -7.80
CA GLY A 163 -9.84 -3.20 -7.54
C GLY A 163 -9.01 -2.37 -8.51
N MET A 164 -7.78 -2.83 -8.80
CA MET A 164 -6.88 -2.20 -9.76
C MET A 164 -7.47 -2.20 -11.17
N LEU A 165 -7.95 -3.35 -11.66
CA LEU A 165 -8.55 -3.48 -12.99
C LEU A 165 -9.79 -2.60 -13.16
N ALA A 166 -10.61 -2.49 -12.11
CA ALA A 166 -11.81 -1.65 -12.11
C ALA A 166 -11.48 -0.17 -12.36
N THR A 167 -10.29 0.30 -11.97
CA THR A 167 -9.89 1.70 -12.19
C THR A 167 -9.83 2.08 -13.66
N ARG A 168 -9.62 1.14 -14.59
CA ARG A 168 -9.50 1.41 -16.04
C ARG A 168 -10.66 2.25 -16.54
N ASP A 169 -11.86 1.83 -16.18
CA ASP A 169 -13.09 2.35 -16.76
C ASP A 169 -13.69 3.49 -15.92
N MET A 170 -13.05 3.87 -14.79
CA MET A 170 -13.48 4.96 -13.91
C MET A 170 -13.06 6.35 -14.40
N LEU A 171 -13.92 7.33 -14.12
CA LEU A 171 -13.60 8.75 -14.26
C LEU A 171 -12.77 9.20 -13.05
N ALA A 172 -11.60 9.78 -13.29
CA ALA A 172 -10.78 10.33 -12.22
C ALA A 172 -11.43 11.55 -11.56
N THR A 173 -11.56 11.54 -10.24
CA THR A 173 -12.07 12.67 -9.45
C THR A 173 -11.04 13.25 -8.49
N LYS A 174 -9.85 12.62 -8.41
CA LYS A 174 -8.74 13.02 -7.54
C LYS A 174 -7.42 12.97 -8.31
N GLY A 175 -6.40 13.60 -7.72
CA GLY A 175 -5.04 13.63 -8.27
C GLY A 175 -4.95 14.34 -9.63
N ARG A 176 -3.79 14.19 -10.28
CA ARG A 176 -3.51 14.80 -11.59
C ARG A 176 -4.43 14.27 -12.69
N ALA A 177 -4.81 12.99 -12.63
CA ALA A 177 -5.72 12.36 -13.58
C ALA A 177 -7.08 13.06 -13.67
N SER A 178 -7.56 13.68 -12.59
CA SER A 178 -8.82 14.42 -12.59
C SER A 178 -8.83 15.62 -13.55
N PHE A 179 -7.66 16.18 -13.89
CA PHE A 179 -7.56 17.32 -14.81
C PHE A 179 -7.87 16.94 -16.26
N LEU A 180 -7.87 15.64 -16.58
CA LEU A 180 -8.15 15.14 -17.93
C LEU A 180 -9.64 14.86 -18.18
N GLY A 181 -10.47 14.89 -17.15
CA GLY A 181 -11.90 14.57 -17.25
C GLY A 181 -12.11 13.19 -17.88
N GLU A 182 -13.02 13.09 -18.85
CA GLU A 182 -13.36 11.81 -19.53
C GLU A 182 -12.18 11.12 -20.19
N ARG A 183 -11.11 11.85 -20.53
CA ARG A 183 -9.88 11.26 -21.09
C ARG A 183 -9.11 10.39 -20.09
N SER A 184 -9.48 10.40 -18.81
CA SER A 184 -8.92 9.49 -17.81
C SER A 184 -9.47 8.06 -17.91
N ARG A 185 -10.60 7.85 -18.61
CA ARG A 185 -11.15 6.50 -18.83
C ARG A 185 -10.33 5.73 -19.86
N GLY A 186 -10.30 4.41 -19.73
CA GLY A 186 -9.52 3.51 -20.57
C GLY A 186 -8.08 3.27 -20.07
N HIS A 187 -7.67 3.94 -18.99
CA HIS A 187 -6.32 3.88 -18.44
C HIS A 187 -6.37 3.39 -16.99
N ILE A 188 -5.49 2.45 -16.61
CA ILE A 188 -5.35 2.01 -15.21
C ILE A 188 -4.73 3.12 -14.37
N ASP A 189 -5.18 3.29 -13.13
CA ASP A 189 -4.55 4.22 -12.19
C ASP A 189 -3.18 3.70 -11.73
N PRO A 190 -2.10 4.48 -11.85
CA PRO A 190 -0.77 4.06 -11.40
C PRO A 190 -0.69 3.85 -9.89
N GLY A 191 -1.46 4.61 -9.10
CA GLY A 191 -1.59 4.42 -7.66
C GLY A 191 -2.19 3.05 -7.33
N ALA A 192 -3.32 2.71 -7.95
CA ALA A 192 -3.96 1.41 -7.81
C ALA A 192 -3.06 0.25 -8.27
N ARG A 193 -2.39 0.38 -9.41
CA ARG A 193 -1.43 -0.64 -9.90
C ARG A 193 -0.29 -0.87 -8.91
N SER A 194 0.31 0.21 -8.41
CA SER A 194 1.37 0.08 -7.40
C SER A 194 0.87 -0.55 -6.10
N SER A 195 -0.33 -0.18 -5.62
CA SER A 195 -0.91 -0.77 -4.41
C SER A 195 -1.20 -2.25 -4.56
N GLN A 196 -1.71 -2.67 -5.71
CA GLN A 196 -1.98 -4.09 -5.98
C GLN A 196 -0.70 -4.92 -6.00
N LEU A 197 0.35 -4.47 -6.70
CA LEU A 197 1.66 -5.15 -6.70
C LEU A 197 2.28 -5.25 -5.30
N MET A 198 2.17 -4.20 -4.49
CA MET A 198 2.70 -4.23 -3.13
C MET A 198 1.94 -5.20 -2.23
N ILE A 199 0.61 -5.28 -2.35
CA ILE A 199 -0.21 -6.22 -1.56
C ILE A 199 0.14 -7.66 -1.95
N GLU A 200 0.21 -7.96 -3.24
CA GLU A 200 0.65 -9.26 -3.75
C GLU A 200 2.03 -9.66 -3.22
N ALA A 201 3.01 -8.77 -3.34
CA ALA A 201 4.38 -9.06 -2.93
C ALA A 201 4.50 -9.27 -1.42
N VAL A 202 3.81 -8.45 -0.62
CA VAL A 202 3.78 -8.60 0.84
C VAL A 202 3.10 -9.90 1.25
N CYS A 203 1.97 -10.25 0.63
CA CYS A 203 1.28 -11.51 0.95
C CYS A 203 2.15 -12.72 0.61
N ALA A 204 2.76 -12.73 -0.58
CA ALA A 204 3.67 -13.80 -1.00
C ALA A 204 4.89 -13.93 -0.06
N ARG A 205 5.47 -12.81 0.38
CA ARG A 205 6.61 -12.80 1.30
C ARG A 205 6.24 -13.36 2.68
N LEU A 206 5.07 -12.98 3.20
CA LEU A 206 4.58 -13.46 4.49
C LEU A 206 4.18 -14.94 4.47
N ALA A 207 3.76 -15.46 3.31
CA ALA A 207 3.51 -16.89 3.13
C ALA A 207 4.81 -17.71 3.21
N GLN A 208 5.90 -17.22 2.61
CA GLN A 208 7.21 -17.89 2.63
C GLN A 208 7.86 -17.92 4.01
N ASP A 209 7.68 -16.89 4.85
CA ASP A 209 8.23 -16.86 6.21
C ASP A 209 7.53 -17.83 7.18
N ARG A 210 6.47 -18.51 6.73
CA ARG A 210 5.74 -19.53 7.51
C ARG A 210 6.21 -20.97 7.25
N GLU A 211 6.99 -21.19 6.20
CA GLU A 211 7.63 -22.48 5.87
C GLU A 211 8.94 -22.68 6.66
#